data_AF-B1WA74-F1
#
_entry.id   AF-B1WA74-F1
#
_cell.length_a   1.000
_cell.length_b   1.000
_cell.length_c   1.000
_cell.angle_alpha   90.00
_cell.angle_beta   90.00
_cell.angle_gamma   90.00
#
_symmetry.space_group_name_H-M   'P 1'
#
loop_
_entity.id
_entity.type
_entity.pdbx_description
1 polymer ?
#
loop_
_entity_poly.entity_id
_entity_poly.type
_entity_poly.pdbx_seq_one_letter_code
_entity_poly.pdbx_strand_id
1 'polypeptide(L)'
;STVNLGCKLDLKTIALRARNAEYNPKRFAAVIMRIREPRTTALIFSSGKMVCTGAKSEEQSRLAARKYARVVQKLGFPAKFLDFKIQNMVGSCDVKFPIRLEGLVLTHQQFSSYEPELFPGLIYRMIKPRIVLLIFVSGKV
;
A
#
# COMPACT_ATOMS: atom_id res chain seq x y z
N SER A 1 -0.66 2.48 4.71
CA SER A 1 -1.11 2.60 6.12
C SER A 1 -2.59 2.30 6.22
N THR A 2 -3.10 2.06 7.42
CA THR A 2 -4.53 1.98 7.71
C THR A 2 -4.92 2.95 8.79
N VAL A 3 -6.19 3.34 8.81
CA VAL A 3 -6.80 4.14 9.88
C VAL A 3 -8.26 3.72 10.03
N ASN A 4 -8.79 3.88 11.24
CA ASN A 4 -10.19 3.68 11.56
C ASN A 4 -10.91 5.03 11.68
N LEU A 5 -11.97 5.23 10.90
CA LEU A 5 -12.79 6.43 10.93
C LEU A 5 -13.85 6.41 12.04
N GLY A 6 -14.05 5.28 12.72
CA GLY A 6 -14.88 5.19 13.92
C GLY A 6 -16.38 5.33 13.69
N CYS A 7 -16.85 5.25 12.44
CA CYS A 7 -18.27 5.29 12.10
C CYS A 7 -18.55 4.48 10.82
N LYS A 8 -19.81 4.05 10.65
CA LYS A 8 -20.29 3.47 9.40
C LYS A 8 -20.40 4.55 8.34
N LEU A 9 -20.07 4.18 7.10
CA LEU A 9 -20.04 5.10 5.97
C LEU A 9 -20.96 4.60 4.86
N ASP A 10 -21.83 5.49 4.38
CA ASP A 10 -22.55 5.26 3.13
C ASP A 10 -21.64 5.60 1.96
N LEU A 11 -21.10 4.55 1.34
CA LEU A 11 -20.17 4.63 0.22
C LEU A 11 -20.80 5.27 -1.02
N LYS A 12 -22.10 5.13 -1.24
CA LYS A 12 -22.79 5.75 -2.38
C LYS A 12 -22.82 7.26 -2.22
N THR A 13 -23.20 7.75 -1.04
CA THR A 13 -23.20 9.18 -0.71
C THR A 13 -21.80 9.79 -0.84
N ILE A 14 -20.75 9.09 -0.37
CA ILE A 14 -19.37 9.57 -0.52
C ILE A 14 -18.99 9.68 -2.00
N ALA A 15 -19.24 8.63 -2.79
CA ALA A 15 -18.88 8.61 -4.21
C ALA A 15 -19.61 9.69 -5.03
N LEU A 16 -20.88 9.94 -4.72
CA LEU A 16 -21.70 10.93 -5.44
C LEU A 16 -21.30 12.38 -5.12
N ARG A 17 -20.84 12.64 -3.89
CA ARG A 17 -20.53 14.01 -3.42
C ARG A 17 -19.06 14.38 -3.50
N ALA A 18 -18.15 13.40 -3.55
CA ALA A 18 -16.71 13.65 -3.65
C ALA A 18 -16.24 13.65 -5.10
N ARG A 19 -15.61 14.76 -5.54
CA ARG A 19 -15.16 14.93 -6.93
C ARG A 19 -14.12 13.90 -7.42
N ASN A 20 -13.30 13.37 -6.51
CA ASN A 20 -12.20 12.46 -6.85
C ASN A 20 -12.43 11.07 -6.22
N ALA A 21 -13.66 10.58 -6.28
CA ALA A 21 -14.06 9.29 -5.73
C ALA A 21 -14.71 8.40 -6.79
N GLU A 22 -14.29 7.14 -6.82
CA GLU A 22 -14.85 6.09 -7.69
C GLU A 22 -15.43 4.99 -6.81
N TYR A 23 -16.62 4.47 -7.17
CA TYR A 23 -17.23 3.36 -6.47
C TYR A 23 -18.00 2.46 -7.42
N ASN A 24 -17.55 1.20 -7.53
CA ASN A 24 -18.26 0.15 -8.24
C ASN A 24 -18.33 -1.10 -7.34
N PRO A 25 -19.43 -1.30 -6.59
CA PRO A 25 -19.56 -2.39 -5.63
C PRO A 25 -19.50 -3.79 -6.26
N LYS A 26 -19.83 -3.93 -7.55
CA LYS A 26 -19.71 -5.22 -8.26
C LYS A 26 -18.25 -5.61 -8.49
N ARG A 27 -17.36 -4.61 -8.60
CA ARG A 27 -15.92 -4.82 -8.80
C ARG A 27 -15.16 -4.84 -7.48
N PHE A 28 -15.45 -3.90 -6.59
CA PHE A 28 -14.71 -3.73 -5.35
C PHE A 28 -15.55 -3.01 -4.28
N ALA A 29 -15.60 -3.57 -3.08
CA ALA A 29 -16.45 -3.11 -1.98
C ALA A 29 -15.86 -1.93 -1.18
N ALA A 30 -15.22 -0.96 -1.86
CA ALA A 30 -14.68 0.24 -1.25
C ALA A 30 -14.75 1.43 -2.21
N VAL A 31 -14.88 2.64 -1.66
CA VAL A 31 -14.67 3.88 -2.42
C VAL A 31 -13.18 4.09 -2.63
N ILE A 32 -12.78 4.31 -3.88
CA ILE A 32 -11.42 4.66 -4.25
C ILE A 32 -11.36 6.18 -4.35
N MET A 33 -10.60 6.84 -3.47
CA MET A 33 -10.42 8.29 -3.49
C MET A 33 -8.97 8.66 -3.74
N ARG A 34 -8.70 9.69 -4.54
CA ARG A 34 -7.33 10.11 -4.87
C ARG A 34 -7.09 11.60 -4.59
N ILE A 35 -5.92 11.92 -4.06
CA ILE A 35 -5.42 13.29 -3.93
C ILE A 35 -4.03 13.43 -4.58
N ARG A 36 -3.71 14.65 -5.01
CA ARG A 36 -2.43 14.95 -5.68
C ARG A 36 -1.28 15.19 -4.71
N GLU A 37 -1.56 15.69 -3.50
CA GLU A 37 -0.52 16.09 -2.55
C GLU A 37 -0.87 15.71 -1.10
N PRO A 38 -0.14 14.75 -0.49
CA PRO A 38 0.78 13.80 -1.13
C PRO A 38 0.06 12.91 -2.16
N ARG A 39 0.70 12.60 -3.29
CA ARG A 39 0.10 11.77 -4.35
C ARG A 39 -0.21 10.37 -3.81
N THR A 40 -1.47 10.14 -3.47
CA THR A 40 -1.89 8.94 -2.73
C THR A 40 -3.25 8.48 -3.20
N THR A 41 -3.61 7.27 -2.81
CA THR A 41 -4.95 6.70 -3.00
C THR A 41 -5.46 6.15 -1.67
N ALA A 42 -6.70 6.47 -1.34
CA ALA A 42 -7.43 5.88 -0.22
C ALA A 42 -8.47 4.88 -0.72
N LEU A 43 -8.57 3.75 -0.03
CA LEU A 43 -9.66 2.79 -0.13
C LEU A 43 -10.49 2.93 1.14
N ILE A 44 -11.73 3.42 1.03
CA ILE A 44 -12.62 3.69 2.15
C ILE A 44 -13.73 2.62 2.16
N PHE A 45 -13.82 1.87 3.26
CA PHE A 45 -14.78 0.79 3.42
C PHE A 45 -16.00 1.25 4.22
N SER A 46 -17.15 0.61 4.02
CA SER A 46 -18.41 0.93 4.73
C SER A 46 -18.31 0.75 6.24
N SER A 47 -17.34 -0.05 6.71
CA SER A 47 -17.01 -0.23 8.12
C SER A 47 -16.35 0.98 8.78
N GLY A 48 -15.92 1.98 8.01
CA GLY A 48 -15.09 3.09 8.50
C GLY A 48 -13.60 2.79 8.45
N LYS A 49 -13.18 1.56 8.11
CA LYS A 49 -11.77 1.28 7.84
C LYS A 49 -11.33 2.01 6.57
N MET A 50 -10.15 2.61 6.60
CA MET A 50 -9.53 3.22 5.44
C MET A 50 -8.10 2.72 5.26
N VAL A 51 -7.74 2.37 4.03
CA VAL A 51 -6.37 2.02 3.61
C VAL A 51 -5.82 3.18 2.79
N CYS A 52 -4.62 3.65 3.09
CA CYS A 52 -3.94 4.72 2.34
C CYS A 52 -2.62 4.19 1.75
N THR A 53 -2.44 4.34 0.44
CA THR A 53 -1.27 3.88 -0.33
C THR A 53 -0.67 4.98 -1.21
N GLY A 54 0.59 4.80 -1.63
CA GLY A 54 1.29 5.70 -2.56
C GLY A 54 2.17 6.77 -1.91
N ALA A 55 2.14 6.93 -0.59
CA ALA A 55 3.01 7.88 0.12
C ALA A 55 4.47 7.40 0.13
N LYS A 56 5.42 8.34 0.05
CA LYS A 56 6.86 8.06 0.04
C LYS A 56 7.53 8.11 1.42
N SER A 57 6.81 8.56 2.44
CA SER A 57 7.26 8.54 3.83
C SER A 57 6.10 8.26 4.78
N GLU A 58 6.40 7.86 6.01
CA GLU A 58 5.39 7.65 7.05
C GLU A 58 4.62 8.93 7.37
N GLU A 59 5.32 10.06 7.43
CA GLU A 59 4.74 11.38 7.66
C GLU A 59 3.75 11.77 6.55
N GLN A 60 4.16 11.60 5.29
CA GLN A 60 3.26 11.84 4.15
C GLN A 60 2.06 10.89 4.18
N SER A 61 2.25 9.64 4.60
CA SER A 61 1.18 8.65 4.75
C SER A 61 0.15 9.10 5.79
N ARG A 62 0.63 9.59 6.96
CA ARG A 62 -0.22 10.10 8.03
C ARG A 62 -0.94 11.39 7.60
N LEU A 63 -0.24 12.31 6.96
CA LEU A 63 -0.82 13.55 6.43
C LEU A 63 -1.92 13.27 5.41
N ALA A 64 -1.66 12.39 4.43
CA ALA A 64 -2.63 12.01 3.41
C ALA A 64 -3.87 11.36 4.06
N ALA A 65 -3.69 10.40 4.97
CA ALA A 65 -4.79 9.77 5.70
C ALA A 65 -5.64 10.80 6.47
N ARG A 66 -5.02 11.81 7.10
CA ARG A 66 -5.76 12.90 7.75
C ARG A 66 -6.53 13.77 6.76
N LYS A 67 -5.97 14.07 5.59
CA LYS A 67 -6.67 14.80 4.52
C LYS A 67 -7.91 14.03 4.06
N TYR A 68 -7.81 12.72 3.85
CA TYR A 68 -8.96 11.88 3.51
C TYR A 68 -10.03 11.85 4.60
N ALA A 69 -9.63 11.66 5.86
CA ALA A 69 -10.57 11.71 6.99
C ALA A 69 -11.29 13.08 7.05
N ARG A 70 -10.57 14.18 6.79
CA ARG A 70 -11.16 15.53 6.73
C ARG A 70 -12.16 15.70 5.59
N VAL A 71 -11.92 15.09 4.43
CA VAL A 71 -12.91 15.07 3.33
C VAL A 71 -14.18 14.36 3.78
N VAL A 72 -14.05 13.19 4.40
CA VAL A 72 -15.21 12.43 4.92
C VAL A 72 -15.99 13.24 5.97
N GLN A 73 -15.29 13.95 6.87
CA GLN A 73 -15.94 14.87 7.81
C GLN A 73 -16.71 16.00 7.11
N LYS A 74 -16.13 16.62 6.08
CA LYS A 74 -16.78 17.69 5.31
C LYS A 74 -18.02 17.22 4.54
N LEU A 75 -18.15 15.92 4.31
CA LEU A 75 -19.35 15.32 3.71
C LEU A 75 -20.48 15.10 4.74
N GLY A 76 -20.23 15.35 6.03
CA GLY A 76 -21.23 15.24 7.10
C GLY A 76 -21.14 13.95 7.93
N PHE A 77 -20.14 13.10 7.68
CA PHE A 77 -19.95 11.91 8.51
C PHE A 77 -19.16 12.24 9.79
N PRO A 78 -19.51 11.67 10.95
CA PRO A 78 -18.80 11.90 12.21
C PRO A 78 -17.49 11.11 12.29
N ALA A 79 -16.66 11.22 11.26
CA ALA A 79 -15.41 10.48 11.13
C ALA A 79 -14.34 10.98 12.11
N LYS A 80 -13.66 10.05 12.76
CA LYS A 80 -12.51 10.25 13.65
C LYS A 80 -11.22 9.78 12.97
N PHE A 81 -10.08 10.01 13.60
CA PHE A 81 -8.78 9.53 13.12
C PHE A 81 -8.17 8.63 14.19
N LEU A 82 -8.52 7.35 14.15
CA LEU A 82 -8.17 6.36 15.17
C LEU A 82 -7.24 5.27 14.60
N ASP A 83 -6.40 4.70 15.45
CA ASP A 83 -5.62 3.49 15.15
C ASP A 83 -4.77 3.59 13.87
N PHE A 84 -4.17 4.76 13.62
CA PHE A 84 -3.28 4.92 12.48
C PHE A 84 -2.08 3.98 12.61
N LYS A 85 -1.87 3.12 11.61
CA LYS A 85 -0.79 2.13 11.60
C LYS A 85 -0.17 1.99 10.21
N ILE A 86 1.16 1.98 10.15
CA ILE A 86 1.89 1.56 8.95
C ILE A 86 1.75 0.05 8.81
N GLN A 87 1.25 -0.41 7.66
CA GLN A 87 0.98 -1.83 7.40
C GLN A 87 2.09 -2.49 6.57
N ASN A 88 2.68 -1.73 5.65
CA ASN A 88 3.76 -2.20 4.78
C ASN A 88 4.60 -1.00 4.32
N MET A 89 5.88 -1.25 4.05
CA MET A 89 6.80 -0.33 3.41
C MET A 89 7.50 -1.06 2.27
N VAL A 90 7.65 -0.39 1.13
CA VAL A 90 8.36 -0.92 -0.03
C VAL A 90 9.53 0.01 -0.29
N GLY A 91 10.74 -0.54 -0.23
CA GLY A 91 11.97 0.13 -0.62
C GLY A 91 12.46 -0.45 -1.94
N SER A 92 13.31 0.31 -2.63
CA SER A 92 14.05 -0.18 -3.79
C SER A 92 15.46 0.38 -3.77
N CYS A 93 16.45 -0.43 -4.11
CA CYS A 93 17.83 0.00 -4.31
C CYS A 93 18.43 -0.64 -5.57
N ASP A 94 19.64 -0.20 -5.91
CA ASP A 94 20.37 -0.70 -7.08
C ASP A 94 21.85 -0.78 -6.73
N VAL A 95 22.41 -1.99 -6.71
CA VAL A 95 23.83 -2.21 -6.37
C VAL A 95 24.78 -1.91 -7.53
N LYS A 96 24.27 -1.61 -8.73
CA LYS A 96 25.04 -1.17 -9.92
C LYS A 96 26.03 -2.19 -10.48
N PHE A 97 25.85 -3.48 -10.19
CA PHE A 97 26.57 -4.57 -10.83
C PHE A 97 25.65 -5.80 -10.99
N PRO A 98 25.90 -6.64 -12.00
CA PRO A 98 25.06 -7.81 -12.23
C PRO A 98 25.23 -8.88 -11.13
N ILE A 99 24.14 -9.56 -10.78
CA ILE A 99 24.10 -10.62 -9.77
C ILE A 99 23.79 -11.96 -10.44
N ARG A 100 24.62 -12.98 -10.18
CA ARG A 100 24.40 -14.35 -10.64
C ARG A 100 23.40 -15.07 -9.72
N LEU A 101 22.12 -15.04 -10.08
CA LEU A 101 21.02 -15.55 -9.24
C LEU A 101 21.06 -17.07 -9.07
N GLU A 102 21.52 -17.82 -10.08
CA GLU A 102 21.66 -19.28 -10.01
C GLU A 102 22.64 -19.69 -8.91
N GLY A 103 23.74 -18.96 -8.76
CA GLY A 103 24.68 -19.20 -7.66
C GLY A 103 24.06 -18.86 -6.30
N LEU A 104 23.32 -17.76 -6.23
CA LEU A 104 22.69 -17.31 -4.98
C LEU A 104 21.65 -18.30 -4.47
N VAL A 105 20.78 -18.82 -5.33
CA VAL A 105 19.76 -19.81 -4.94
C VAL A 105 20.39 -21.14 -4.53
N LEU A 106 21.48 -21.57 -5.18
CA LEU A 106 22.19 -22.80 -4.81
C LEU A 106 22.79 -22.71 -3.40
N THR A 107 23.39 -21.57 -3.05
CA THR A 107 24.00 -21.37 -1.72
C THR A 107 22.98 -21.03 -0.63
N HIS A 108 21.90 -20.32 -0.97
CA HIS A 108 20.86 -19.86 -0.03
C HIS A 108 19.49 -20.51 -0.28
N GLN A 109 19.47 -21.79 -0.66
CA GLN A 109 18.26 -22.51 -1.09
C GLN A 109 17.13 -22.46 -0.05
N GLN A 110 17.47 -22.51 1.24
CA GLN A 110 16.49 -22.48 2.33
C GLN A 110 15.72 -21.16 2.43
N PHE A 111 16.26 -20.07 1.88
CA PHE A 111 15.68 -18.73 1.96
C PHE A 111 15.28 -18.17 0.60
N SER A 112 15.64 -18.85 -0.49
CA SER A 112 15.56 -18.30 -1.85
C SER A 112 14.66 -19.14 -2.74
N SER A 113 13.90 -18.49 -3.61
CA SER A 113 13.14 -19.15 -4.68
C SER A 113 13.39 -18.39 -5.98
N TYR A 114 13.80 -19.11 -7.03
CA TYR A 114 14.11 -18.54 -8.34
C TYR A 114 13.63 -19.47 -9.44
N GLU A 115 12.58 -19.04 -10.14
CA GLU A 115 11.96 -19.75 -11.27
C GLU A 115 11.77 -18.73 -12.41
N PRO A 116 12.79 -18.53 -13.27
CA PRO A 116 12.82 -17.41 -14.23
C PRO A 116 11.67 -17.45 -15.24
N GLU A 117 11.13 -18.63 -15.55
CA GLU A 117 9.97 -18.82 -16.42
C GLU A 117 8.67 -18.27 -15.82
N LEU A 118 8.57 -18.21 -14.48
CA LEU A 118 7.40 -17.67 -13.78
C LEU A 118 7.61 -16.21 -13.34
N PHE A 119 8.82 -15.88 -12.87
CA PHE A 119 9.15 -14.55 -12.39
C PHE A 119 10.66 -14.26 -12.57
N PRO A 120 11.04 -13.12 -13.19
CA PRO A 120 12.43 -12.85 -13.58
C PRO A 120 13.38 -12.50 -12.43
N GLY A 121 12.90 -12.37 -11.19
CA GLY A 121 13.72 -12.06 -10.02
C GLY A 121 13.79 -13.22 -9.04
N LEU A 122 14.83 -13.25 -8.20
CA LEU A 122 14.93 -14.17 -7.07
C LEU A 122 14.15 -13.60 -5.88
N ILE A 123 13.29 -14.42 -5.28
CA ILE A 123 12.55 -14.09 -4.06
C ILE A 123 13.37 -14.57 -2.87
N TYR A 124 13.89 -13.64 -2.06
CA TYR A 124 14.64 -13.96 -0.85
C TYR A 124 13.81 -13.66 0.40
N ARG A 125 13.64 -14.65 1.29
CA ARG A 125 12.87 -14.56 2.53
C ARG A 125 13.81 -14.47 3.72
N MET A 126 14.11 -13.24 4.15
CA MET A 126 14.92 -12.97 5.33
C MET A 126 14.09 -13.20 6.61
N ILE A 127 14.66 -13.93 7.58
CA ILE A 127 13.98 -14.26 8.85
C ILE A 127 14.03 -13.09 9.83
N LYS A 128 15.19 -12.42 9.94
CA LYS A 128 15.43 -11.35 10.92
C LYS A 128 16.20 -10.17 10.29
N PRO A 129 15.57 -8.99 10.14
CA PRO A 129 14.12 -8.76 10.27
C PRO A 129 13.31 -9.56 9.24
N ARG A 130 12.03 -9.83 9.52
CA ARG A 130 11.15 -10.58 8.62
C ARG A 130 10.82 -9.73 7.39
N ILE A 131 11.55 -9.94 6.29
CA ILE A 131 11.46 -9.15 5.05
C ILE A 131 11.51 -10.09 3.83
N VAL A 132 10.83 -9.70 2.76
CA VAL A 132 10.97 -10.32 1.44
C VAL A 132 11.73 -9.35 0.53
N LEU A 133 12.80 -9.82 -0.09
CA LEU A 133 13.57 -9.08 -1.09
C LEU A 133 13.31 -9.69 -2.47
N LEU A 134 13.25 -8.82 -3.50
CA LEU A 134 13.13 -9.23 -4.90
C LEU A 134 14.44 -8.84 -5.60
N ILE A 135 15.33 -9.80 -5.80
CA ILE A 135 16.68 -9.55 -6.32
C ILE A 135 16.71 -9.83 -7.81
N PHE A 136 17.13 -8.86 -8.62
CA PHE A 136 17.19 -8.99 -10.08
C PHE A 136 18.63 -9.14 -10.57
N VAL A 137 18.83 -9.84 -11.69
CA VAL A 137 20.15 -10.00 -12.35
C VAL A 137 20.83 -8.65 -12.59
N SER A 138 20.05 -7.59 -12.85
CA SER A 138 20.55 -6.22 -13.06
C SER A 138 21.22 -5.56 -11.84
N GLY A 139 21.08 -6.12 -10.64
CA GLY A 139 21.52 -5.50 -9.38
C GLY A 139 20.45 -4.65 -8.68
N LYS A 140 19.25 -4.52 -9.27
CA LYS A 140 18.10 -3.91 -8.59
C LYS A 140 17.52 -4.84 -7.53
N VAL A 141 17.08 -4.27 -6.40
CA VAL A 141 16.45 -4.95 -5.26
C VAL A 141 15.26 -4.17 -4.74
#